data_AF-A0A6L3WDH6-F1
#
_entry.id   AF-A0A6L3WDH6-F1
#
_cell.length_a   1.000
_cell.length_b   1.000
_cell.length_c   1.000
_cell.angle_alpha   90.00
_cell.angle_beta   90.00
_cell.angle_gamma   90.00
#
_symmetry.space_group_name_H-M   'P 1'
#
loop_
_entity.id
_entity.type
_entity.pdbx_description
1 polymer ?
#
loop_
_entity_poly.entity_id
_entity_poly.type
_entity_poly.pdbx_seq_one_letter_code
_entity_poly.pdbx_strand_id
1 'polypeptide(L)'
;MSETPIPYVGDHNGPTRVLRLHTRRGVVAKAGLTVGVDGAHYHQGWGSAAFEIPADRPVHVSVSQGGGQAGVAATVLTPEQPAELEYRGPAALYLAGTIGAPGTVKQRGCLLQLAILALVPLVMLALVIVILLAG
;
A
#
# COMPACT_ATOMS: atom_id res chain seq x y z
N MET A 1 -13.46 14.37 -10.70
CA MET A 1 -13.47 13.45 -11.86
C MET A 1 -13.89 12.09 -11.34
N SER A 2 -15.01 11.56 -11.81
CA SER A 2 -15.47 10.22 -11.44
C SER A 2 -14.63 9.23 -12.23
N GLU A 3 -13.67 8.55 -11.58
CA GLU A 3 -12.96 7.43 -12.19
C GLU A 3 -13.94 6.33 -12.55
N THR A 4 -13.83 5.80 -13.77
CA THR A 4 -14.60 4.63 -14.20
C THR A 4 -14.17 3.43 -13.35
N PRO A 5 -15.08 2.80 -12.58
CA PRO A 5 -14.76 1.64 -11.78
C PRO A 5 -14.31 0.46 -12.66
N ILE A 6 -13.31 -0.27 -12.19
CA ILE A 6 -12.85 -1.50 -12.82
C ILE A 6 -13.89 -2.59 -12.54
N PRO A 7 -14.44 -3.26 -13.56
CA PRO A 7 -15.50 -4.24 -13.38
C PRO A 7 -15.01 -5.47 -12.60
N TYR A 8 -15.93 -6.07 -11.85
CA TYR A 8 -15.66 -7.30 -11.13
C TYR A 8 -15.50 -8.47 -12.12
N VAL A 9 -14.43 -9.25 -11.99
CA VAL A 9 -14.08 -10.33 -12.93
C VAL A 9 -14.64 -11.70 -12.51
N GLY A 10 -15.03 -11.87 -11.24
CA GLY A 10 -15.58 -13.14 -10.77
C GLY A 10 -17.01 -13.39 -11.23
N ASP A 11 -17.43 -14.65 -11.23
CA ASP A 11 -18.81 -15.04 -11.51
C ASP A 11 -19.73 -14.55 -10.37
N HIS A 12 -20.51 -13.51 -10.65
CA HIS A 12 -21.45 -12.90 -9.72
C HIS A 12 -22.59 -12.21 -10.47
N ASN A 13 -23.83 -12.56 -10.11
CA ASN A 13 -25.05 -11.97 -10.70
C ASN A 13 -25.86 -11.14 -9.69
N GLY A 14 -25.33 -10.91 -8.49
CA GLY A 14 -25.98 -10.15 -7.43
C GLY A 14 -25.69 -8.64 -7.50
N PRO A 15 -26.15 -7.86 -6.51
CA PRO A 15 -25.89 -6.43 -6.45
C PRO A 15 -24.39 -6.16 -6.29
N THR A 16 -23.90 -5.11 -6.96
CA THR A 16 -22.52 -4.64 -6.85
C THR A 16 -22.47 -3.27 -6.18
N ARG A 17 -21.31 -2.95 -5.60
CA ARG A 17 -20.98 -1.64 -5.05
C ARG A 17 -19.57 -1.24 -5.47
N VAL A 18 -19.27 0.05 -5.39
CA VAL A 18 -17.96 0.58 -5.78
C VAL A 18 -17.06 0.67 -4.55
N LEU A 19 -15.98 -0.11 -4.56
CA LEU A 19 -14.84 0.03 -3.66
C LEU A 19 -13.93 1.15 -4.13
N ARG A 20 -13.74 2.17 -3.29
CA ARG A 20 -12.69 3.18 -3.47
C ARG A 20 -11.45 2.80 -2.69
N LEU A 21 -10.34 2.61 -3.39
CA LEU A 21 -9.05 2.30 -2.79
C LEU A 21 -8.12 3.50 -2.92
N HIS A 22 -7.78 4.10 -1.78
CA HIS A 22 -6.81 5.17 -1.67
C HIS A 22 -5.45 4.63 -1.32
N THR A 23 -4.54 4.61 -2.28
CA THR A 23 -3.17 4.13 -2.10
C THR A 23 -2.23 5.30 -1.89
N ARG A 24 -1.51 5.30 -0.77
CA ARG A 24 -0.54 6.34 -0.43
C ARG A 24 0.87 5.78 -0.35
N ARG A 25 1.74 6.41 -1.12
CA ARG A 25 3.15 6.07 -1.25
C ARG A 25 3.94 6.55 -0.05
N GLY A 26 4.85 5.72 0.45
CA GLY A 26 5.95 6.21 1.28
C GLY A 26 6.97 7.02 0.46
N VAL A 27 7.86 7.76 1.13
CA VAL A 27 8.82 8.66 0.46
C VAL A 27 9.65 7.94 -0.62
N VAL A 28 10.06 6.69 -0.36
CA VAL A 28 11.04 5.94 -1.18
C VAL A 28 10.39 4.92 -2.14
N ALA A 29 9.09 4.59 -1.97
CA ALA A 29 8.46 3.53 -2.76
C ALA A 29 8.22 3.97 -4.22
N LYS A 30 9.05 3.52 -5.17
CA LYS A 30 8.83 3.72 -6.62
C LYS A 30 8.12 2.56 -7.32
N ALA A 31 7.92 1.44 -6.62
CA ALA A 31 7.34 0.24 -7.20
C ALA A 31 5.86 0.45 -7.56
N GLY A 32 5.42 -0.17 -8.66
CA GLY A 32 4.00 -0.26 -9.01
C GLY A 32 3.22 -1.10 -7.99
N LEU A 33 1.91 -0.87 -7.94
CA LEU A 33 0.99 -1.58 -7.05
C LEU A 33 0.28 -2.70 -7.79
N THR A 34 -0.02 -3.77 -7.07
CA THR A 34 -0.90 -4.84 -7.52
C THR A 34 -2.02 -4.98 -6.50
N VAL A 35 -3.25 -4.72 -6.95
CA VAL A 35 -4.46 -4.83 -6.15
C VAL A 35 -5.12 -6.16 -6.47
N GLY A 36 -5.32 -7.01 -5.46
CA GLY A 36 -6.06 -8.26 -5.57
C GLY A 36 -7.48 -8.10 -5.06
N VAL A 37 -8.49 -8.47 -5.85
CA VAL A 37 -9.91 -8.54 -5.43
C VAL A 37 -10.40 -9.97 -5.68
N ASP A 38 -10.74 -10.71 -4.63
CA ASP A 38 -11.17 -12.12 -4.69
C ASP A 38 -10.24 -13.02 -5.56
N GLY A 39 -8.94 -12.73 -5.56
CA GLY A 39 -7.93 -13.46 -6.32
C GLY A 39 -7.66 -12.93 -7.73
N ALA A 40 -8.45 -11.99 -8.24
CA ALA A 40 -8.13 -11.26 -9.48
C ALA A 40 -7.11 -10.15 -9.18
N HIS A 41 -6.04 -10.05 -9.97
CA HIS A 41 -4.94 -9.10 -9.74
C HIS A 41 -4.91 -8.00 -10.81
N TYR A 42 -4.87 -6.74 -10.36
CA TYR A 42 -4.83 -5.55 -11.20
C TYR A 42 -3.57 -4.74 -10.91
N HIS A 43 -2.78 -4.46 -11.94
CA HIS A 43 -1.65 -3.54 -11.82
C HIS A 43 -2.13 -2.10 -11.85
N GLN A 44 -1.77 -1.33 -10.82
CA GLN A 44 -2.22 0.05 -10.64
C GLN A 44 -1.08 0.98 -10.23
N GLY A 45 -1.28 2.26 -10.55
CA GLY A 45 -0.45 3.35 -10.02
C GLY A 45 -0.80 3.69 -8.58
N TRP A 46 0.04 4.52 -7.95
CA TRP A 46 -0.29 5.16 -6.68
C TRP A 46 -1.35 6.24 -6.88
N GLY A 47 -2.28 6.35 -5.93
CA GLY A 47 -3.39 7.29 -6.01
C GLY A 47 -4.72 6.67 -5.59
N SER A 48 -5.81 7.24 -6.08
CA SER A 48 -7.15 6.66 -5.95
C SER A 48 -7.40 5.69 -7.10
N ALA A 49 -8.13 4.61 -6.83
CA ALA A 49 -8.68 3.73 -7.85
C ALA A 49 -10.06 3.23 -7.39
N ALA A 50 -10.94 2.94 -8.34
CA ALA A 50 -12.28 2.42 -8.07
C ALA A 50 -12.45 1.01 -8.66
N PHE A 51 -13.05 0.11 -7.89
CA PHE A 51 -13.32 -1.28 -8.28
C PHE A 51 -14.78 -1.62 -8.00
N GLU A 52 -15.43 -2.34 -8.90
CA GLU A 52 -16.71 -2.96 -8.60
C GLU A 52 -16.48 -4.22 -7.79
N ILE A 53 -17.26 -4.37 -6.72
CA ILE A 53 -17.22 -5.54 -5.84
C ILE A 53 -18.64 -6.01 -5.53
N PRO A 54 -18.86 -7.30 -5.25
CA PRO A 54 -20.11 -7.80 -4.70
C PRO A 54 -20.54 -7.02 -3.44
N ALA A 55 -21.83 -6.67 -3.36
CA ALA A 55 -22.40 -5.96 -2.22
C ALA A 55 -23.09 -6.88 -1.20
N ASP A 56 -23.26 -8.16 -1.53
CA ASP A 56 -24.05 -9.15 -0.80
C ASP A 56 -23.19 -10.25 -0.14
N ARG A 57 -21.87 -10.27 -0.38
CA ARG A 57 -20.94 -11.22 0.26
C ARG A 57 -19.64 -10.56 0.71
N PRO A 58 -18.89 -11.19 1.61
CA PRO A 58 -17.54 -10.75 1.95
C PRO A 58 -16.60 -10.82 0.74
N VAL A 59 -15.77 -9.80 0.56
CA VAL A 59 -14.81 -9.68 -0.54
C VAL A 59 -13.40 -9.54 0.02
N HIS A 60 -12.49 -10.38 -0.42
CA HIS A 60 -11.09 -10.30 -0.03
C HIS A 60 -10.35 -9.28 -0.89
N VAL A 61 -9.77 -8.27 -0.26
CA VAL A 61 -9.00 -7.22 -0.91
C VAL A 61 -7.57 -7.27 -0.41
N SER A 62 -6.63 -7.37 -1.33
CA SER A 62 -5.19 -7.34 -1.04
C SER A 62 -4.48 -6.29 -1.86
N VAL A 63 -3.40 -5.75 -1.34
CA VAL A 63 -2.55 -4.78 -2.02
C VAL A 63 -1.10 -5.16 -1.76
N SER A 64 -0.30 -5.14 -2.81
CA SER A 64 1.12 -5.46 -2.78
C SER A 64 1.90 -4.55 -3.73
N GLN A 65 3.21 -4.48 -3.52
CA GLN A 65 4.15 -3.69 -4.31
C GLN A 65 5.13 -4.60 -5.06
N GLY A 66 5.65 -4.11 -6.18
CA GLY A 66 6.74 -4.77 -6.91
C GLY A 66 6.33 -6.15 -7.47
N GLY A 67 5.09 -6.26 -7.98
CA GLY A 67 4.58 -7.52 -8.53
C GLY A 67 4.24 -8.59 -7.50
N GLY A 68 3.86 -8.20 -6.27
CA GLY A 68 3.42 -9.15 -5.23
C GLY A 68 4.45 -9.46 -4.15
N GLN A 69 5.68 -8.96 -4.27
CA GLN A 69 6.79 -9.38 -3.42
C GLN A 69 6.96 -8.57 -2.13
N ALA A 70 6.43 -7.35 -2.09
CA ALA A 70 6.70 -6.40 -1.00
C ALA A 70 5.43 -5.69 -0.52
N GLY A 71 5.46 -5.18 0.71
CA GLY A 71 4.40 -4.32 1.24
C GLY A 71 3.01 -4.96 1.23
N VAL A 72 2.93 -6.29 1.28
CA VAL A 72 1.66 -7.01 1.20
C VAL A 72 0.78 -6.65 2.38
N ALA A 73 -0.48 -6.34 2.10
CA ALA A 73 -1.52 -6.12 3.08
C ALA A 73 -2.84 -6.67 2.52
N ALA A 74 -3.65 -7.28 3.38
CA ALA A 74 -4.92 -7.84 2.98
C ALA A 74 -5.99 -7.59 4.05
N THR A 75 -7.24 -7.48 3.60
CA THR A 75 -8.41 -7.35 4.45
C THR A 75 -9.60 -8.01 3.78
N VAL A 76 -10.63 -8.30 4.56
CA VAL A 76 -11.93 -8.75 4.06
C VAL A 76 -12.94 -7.65 4.32
N LEU A 77 -13.58 -7.17 3.26
CA LEU A 77 -14.68 -6.23 3.35
C LEU A 77 -15.98 -7.00 3.47
N THR A 78 -16.72 -6.78 4.55
CA THR A 78 -18.09 -7.30 4.66
C THR A 78 -19.09 -6.39 3.96
N PRO A 79 -20.27 -6.90 3.55
CA PRO A 79 -21.36 -6.11 2.96
C PRO A 79 -21.75 -4.85 3.76
N GLU A 80 -21.69 -4.92 5.08
CA GLU A 80 -22.09 -3.85 5.99
C GLU A 80 -21.04 -2.75 6.13
N GLN A 81 -19.78 -3.05 5.81
CA GLN A 81 -18.68 -2.09 5.94
C GLN A 81 -18.69 -1.07 4.80
N PRO A 82 -18.25 0.17 5.04
CA PRO A 82 -18.03 1.14 3.96
C PRO A 82 -17.07 0.57 2.92
N ALA A 83 -17.41 0.71 1.63
CA ALA A 83 -16.58 0.28 0.51
C ALA A 83 -15.48 1.32 0.21
N GLU A 84 -14.76 1.74 1.24
CA GLU A 84 -13.66 2.68 1.15
C GLU A 84 -12.48 2.16 1.96
N LEU A 85 -11.32 2.02 1.32
CA LEU A 85 -10.10 1.52 1.92
C LEU A 85 -8.95 2.47 1.64
N GLU A 86 -8.08 2.64 2.63
CA GLU A 86 -6.78 3.28 2.48
C GLU A 86 -5.69 2.23 2.64
N TYR A 87 -4.76 2.20 1.68
CA TYR A 87 -3.54 1.44 1.75
C TYR A 87 -2.35 2.38 1.93
N ARG A 88 -1.48 2.04 2.88
CA ARG A 88 -0.17 2.68 3.04
C ARG A 88 0.95 1.67 2.83
N GLY A 89 1.81 2.00 1.88
CA GLY A 89 3.06 1.29 1.69
C GLY A 89 3.97 1.42 2.91
N PRO A 90 4.77 0.39 3.23
CA PRO A 90 5.76 0.50 4.29
C PRO A 90 6.88 1.46 3.90
N ALA A 91 7.60 1.95 4.90
CA ALA A 91 8.82 2.73 4.73
C ALA A 91 9.98 1.89 4.17
N ALA A 92 10.00 0.59 4.48
CA ALA A 92 10.99 -0.37 4.02
C ALA A 92 10.31 -1.57 3.35
N LEU A 93 10.83 -2.02 2.21
CA LEU A 93 10.19 -3.03 1.36
C LEU A 93 10.03 -4.42 2.01
N TYR A 94 10.86 -4.75 3.01
CA TYR A 94 10.77 -6.00 3.76
C TYR A 94 9.64 -6.01 4.81
N LEU A 95 8.98 -4.87 5.06
CA LEU A 95 7.85 -4.79 5.97
C LEU A 95 6.53 -5.02 5.22
N ALA A 96 5.52 -5.50 5.95
CA ALA A 96 4.16 -5.53 5.44
C ALA A 96 3.59 -4.11 5.29
N GLY A 97 2.72 -3.92 4.31
CA GLY A 97 1.91 -2.71 4.20
C GLY A 97 0.81 -2.69 5.25
N THR A 98 0.00 -1.64 5.22
CA THR A 98 -1.20 -1.57 6.05
C THR A 98 -2.39 -1.18 5.18
N ILE A 99 -3.51 -1.88 5.35
CA ILE A 99 -4.78 -1.62 4.67
C ILE A 99 -5.90 -1.56 5.72
N GLY A 100 -6.86 -0.68 5.52
CA GLY A 100 -7.97 -0.48 6.46
C GLY A 100 -8.83 0.71 6.06
N ALA A 101 -9.73 1.13 6.94
CA ALA A 101 -10.57 2.30 6.70
C ALA A 101 -9.70 3.59 6.57
N PRO A 102 -10.14 4.58 5.78
CA PRO A 102 -9.45 5.85 5.65
C PRO A 102 -9.11 6.49 7.01
N GLY A 103 -7.88 6.98 7.16
CA GLY A 103 -7.40 7.59 8.40
C GLY A 103 -7.02 6.63 9.52
N THR A 104 -7.31 5.33 9.41
CA THR A 104 -6.95 4.33 10.44
C THR A 104 -5.59 3.68 10.19
N VAL A 105 -5.07 3.78 8.97
CA VAL A 105 -3.82 3.13 8.57
C VAL A 105 -2.60 4.01 8.82
N LYS A 106 -1.51 3.41 9.31
CA LYS A 106 -0.24 4.08 9.59
C LYS A 106 0.91 3.39 8.86
N GLN A 107 1.77 4.19 8.24
CA GLN A 107 2.97 3.67 7.58
C GLN A 107 3.92 3.04 8.61
N ARG A 108 4.25 1.77 8.41
CA ARG A 108 5.22 1.03 9.24
C ARG A 108 6.65 1.39 8.85
N GLY A 109 7.54 1.48 9.85
CA GLY A 109 8.98 1.69 9.65
C GLY A 109 9.43 3.13 9.40
N CYS A 110 8.53 4.13 9.52
CA CYS A 110 8.87 5.54 9.29
C CYS A 110 10.02 6.02 10.21
N LEU A 111 9.93 5.72 11.51
CA LEU A 111 10.93 6.13 12.49
C LEU A 111 12.29 5.49 12.22
N LEU A 112 12.31 4.21 11.87
CA LEU A 112 13.54 3.50 11.50
C LEU A 112 14.18 4.10 10.24
N GLN A 113 13.38 4.45 9.23
CA GLN A 113 13.89 5.08 8.01
C GLN A 113 14.52 6.45 8.31
N LEU A 114 13.89 7.26 9.17
CA LEU A 114 14.45 8.55 9.60
C LEU A 114 15.75 8.36 10.40
N ALA A 115 15.80 7.37 11.28
CA ALA A 115 17.01 7.07 12.04
C ALA A 115 18.18 6.67 11.13
N ILE A 116 17.94 5.81 10.13
CA ILE A 116 18.97 5.42 9.14
C ILE A 116 19.43 6.66 8.33
N LEU A 117 18.49 7.47 7.85
CA LEU A 117 18.80 8.67 7.07
C LEU A 117 19.59 9.71 7.87
N ALA A 118 19.43 9.77 9.20
CA ALA A 118 20.19 10.66 10.06
C ALA A 118 21.56 10.07 10.48
N LEU A 119 21.60 8.79 10.80
CA LEU A 119 22.80 8.14 11.35
C LEU A 119 23.89 7.91 10.30
N VAL A 120 23.51 7.45 9.11
CA VAL A 120 24.46 7.16 8.02
C VAL A 120 25.32 8.38 7.64
N PRO A 121 24.77 9.58 7.37
CA PRO A 121 25.60 10.73 7.05
C PRO A 121 26.47 11.20 8.23
N LEU A 122 25.98 11.08 9.47
CA LEU A 122 26.77 11.39 10.66
C LEU A 122 27.98 10.46 10.81
N VAL A 123 27.78 9.15 10.61
CA VAL A 123 28.87 8.16 10.65
C VAL A 123 29.86 8.42 9.52
N MET A 124 29.38 8.68 8.30
CA MET A 124 30.25 9.02 7.16
C MET A 124 31.07 10.29 7.44
N LEU A 125 30.45 11.33 8.01
CA LEU A 125 31.14 12.57 8.38
C LEU A 125 32.21 12.32 9.44
N ALA A 126 31.90 11.56 10.50
CA ALA A 126 32.86 11.20 11.53
C ALA A 126 34.06 10.42 10.96
N LEU A 127 33.81 9.48 10.03
CA LEU A 127 34.85 8.69 9.39
C LEU A 127 35.78 9.56 8.54
N VAL A 128 35.23 10.52 7.79
CA VAL A 128 36.02 11.50 7.03
C VAL A 128 36.89 12.35 7.97
N ILE A 129 36.34 12.82 9.09
CA ILE A 129 37.09 13.60 10.08
C ILE A 129 38.26 12.77 10.66
N VAL A 130 38.01 11.51 11.03
CA VAL A 130 39.06 10.62 11.56
C VAL A 130 40.17 10.40 10.54
N ILE A 131 39.84 10.17 9.26
CA ILE A 131 40.83 9.99 8.20
C ILE A 131 41.68 11.26 8.02
N LEU A 132 41.06 12.44 8.03
CA LEU A 132 41.77 13.72 7.88
C LEU A 132 42.67 14.07 9.08
N LEU A 133 42.35 13.57 10.27
CA LEU A 133 43.16 13.76 11.47
C LEU A 133 44.30 12.74 11.61
N ALA A 134 44.18 11.58 10.94
CA ALA A 134 45.13 10.48 11.03
C ALA A 134 46.15 10.45 9.87
N GLY A 135 45.96 11.25 8.83
CA GLY A 135 46.87 11.41 7.69
C GLY A 135 47.58 12.76 7.73
#